data_AF-A0A8S3H2T2-F1
#
_entry.id   AF-A0A8S3H2T2-F1
#
_cell.length_a   1.000
_cell.length_b   1.000
_cell.length_c   1.000
_cell.angle_alpha   90.00
_cell.angle_beta   90.00
_cell.angle_gamma   90.00
#
_symmetry.space_group_name_H-M   'P 1'
#
loop_
_entity.id
_entity.type
_entity.pdbx_description
1 polymer ?
#
loop_
_entity_poly.entity_id
_entity_poly.type
_entity_poly.pdbx_seq_one_letter_code
_entity_poly.pdbx_strand_id
1 'polypeptide(L)' 'MIIVKKRGCSRFFAKNSHQLYNPPPGTIIDHTITHQNWFDFYLISQCARQGTAAPTHFNVIWDRTTFKVDHIQRLT' A
#
# COMPACT_ATOMS: atom_id res chain seq x y z
N MET A 1 9.33 -15.44 2.99
CA MET A 1 8.47 -14.26 2.80
C MET A 1 8.18 -14.09 1.31
N ILE A 2 6.97 -14.41 0.87
CA ILE A 2 6.51 -14.18 -0.51
C ILE A 2 5.64 -12.92 -0.50
N ILE A 3 6.13 -11.84 -1.12
CA ILE A 3 5.34 -10.65 -1.40
C ILE A 3 4.93 -10.67 -2.86
N VAL A 4 3.63 -10.59 -3.12
CA VAL A 4 3.10 -10.42 -4.47
C VAL A 4 2.76 -8.96 -4.70
N LYS A 5 3.37 -8.39 -5.74
CA LYS A 5 3.06 -7.06 -6.25
C LYS A 5 1.94 -7.16 -7.29
N LYS A 6 0.75 -6.67 -6.97
CA LYS A 6 -0.37 -6.59 -7.91
C LYS A 6 -0.58 -5.14 -8.33
N ARG A 7 -0.54 -4.88 -9.65
CA ARG A 7 -0.96 -3.59 -10.21
C ARG A 7 -2.49 -3.64 -10.36
N GLY A 8 -3.19 -3.08 -9.38
CA GLY A 8 -4.66 -3.03 -9.36
C GLY A 8 -5.21 -1.74 -9.98
N CYS A 9 -6.52 -1.74 -10.27
CA CYS A 9 -7.26 -0.56 -10.71
C CYS A 9 -7.76 0.32 -9.56
N SER A 10 -7.40 0.00 -8.30
CA SER A 10 -7.78 0.79 -7.14
C SER A 10 -7.22 2.20 -7.24
N ARG A 11 -7.99 3.21 -6.82
CA ARG A 11 -7.56 4.61 -6.79
C ARG A 11 -7.82 5.19 -5.41
N PHE A 12 -6.83 5.91 -4.87
CA PHE A 12 -6.93 6.54 -3.56
C PHE A 12 -6.81 8.05 -3.69
N PHE A 13 -7.54 8.76 -2.83
CA PHE A 13 -7.56 10.21 -2.78
C PHE A 13 -7.48 10.64 -1.32
N ALA A 14 -6.62 11.62 -1.05
CA ALA A 14 -6.60 12.32 0.22
C ALA A 14 -7.63 13.46 0.17
N LYS A 15 -8.33 13.69 1.29
CA LYS A 15 -9.34 14.75 1.41
C LYS A 15 -8.81 15.84 2.33
N ASN A 16 -8.80 17.08 1.85
CA ASN A 16 -8.56 18.25 2.69
C ASN A 16 -9.73 19.23 2.50
N SER A 17 -10.41 19.61 3.59
CA SER A 17 -11.58 20.49 3.75
C SER A 17 -12.62 20.58 2.61
N HIS A 18 -12.22 20.92 1.38
CA HIS A 18 -13.09 21.00 0.19
C HIS A 18 -12.51 20.41 -1.12
N GLN A 19 -11.32 19.81 -1.10
CA GLN A 19 -10.66 19.26 -2.29
C GLN A 19 -10.13 17.84 -2.09
N LEU A 20 -10.27 17.03 -3.14
CA LEU A 20 -9.65 15.71 -3.26
C LEU A 20 -8.34 15.86 -4.04
N TYR A 21 -7.27 15.29 -3.52
CA TYR A 21 -5.96 15.31 -4.17
C TYR A 21 -5.29 13.95 -4.09
N ASN A 22 -4.28 13.73 -4.94
CA ASN A 22 -3.50 12.50 -4.90
C ASN A 22 -2.71 12.44 -3.58
N PRO A 23 -2.73 11.30 -2.86
CA PRO A 23 -1.90 11.13 -1.69
C PRO A 23 -0.42 11.32 -2.06
N PRO A 24 0.41 11.84 -1.14
CA PRO A 24 1.83 12.00 -1.40
C PRO A 24 2.51 10.63 -1.63
N PRO A 25 3.60 10.59 -2.41
CA PRO A 25 4.42 9.38 -2.51
C PRO A 25 4.93 8.97 -1.12
N GLY A 26 4.96 7.67 -0.85
CA GLY A 26 5.23 7.11 0.47
C GLY A 26 3.98 6.88 1.32
N THR A 27 2.78 7.25 0.84
CA THR A 27 1.54 6.92 1.55
C THR A 27 1.31 5.40 1.52
N ILE A 28 1.25 4.81 2.70
CA ILE A 28 0.88 3.41 2.93
C ILE A 28 -0.57 3.36 3.42
N ILE A 29 -1.36 2.46 2.85
CA ILE A 29 -2.77 2.28 3.17
C ILE A 29 -2.97 0.80 3.53
N ASP A 30 -3.16 0.56 4.82
CA ASP A 30 -3.23 -0.75 5.48
C ASP A 30 -4.57 -0.97 6.22
N HIS A 31 -5.31 0.11 6.49
CA HIS A 31 -6.32 0.13 7.54
C HIS A 31 -7.77 -0.19 7.14
N THR A 32 -8.08 -0.60 5.89
CA THR A 32 -9.52 -0.69 5.49
C THR A 32 -9.89 -1.70 4.41
N ILE A 33 -8.93 -2.40 3.80
CA ILE A 33 -9.18 -3.36 2.70
C ILE A 33 -8.50 -4.70 2.99
N THR A 34 -8.17 -4.96 4.26
CA THR A 34 -7.42 -6.16 4.65
C THR A 34 -8.39 -7.23 5.13
N HIS A 35 -8.33 -8.39 4.49
CA HIS A 35 -9.03 -9.58 4.98
C HIS A 35 -8.33 -10.03 6.25
N GLN A 36 -9.05 -10.37 7.32
CA GLN A 36 -8.51 -10.60 8.67
C GLN A 36 -7.41 -11.69 8.79
N ASN A 37 -7.15 -12.45 7.72
CA ASN A 37 -6.16 -13.53 7.65
C ASN A 37 -5.00 -13.25 6.67
N TRP A 38 -4.98 -12.10 5.97
CA TRP A 38 -3.97 -11.77 4.97
C TRP A 38 -3.34 -10.43 5.33
N PHE A 39 -2.00 -10.36 5.31
CA PHE A 39 -1.27 -9.12 5.50
C PHE A 39 -1.08 -8.46 4.13
N ASP A 40 -1.94 -7.49 3.80
CA ASP A 40 -1.85 -6.74 2.56
C ASP A 40 -1.91 -5.23 2.79
N PHE A 41 -1.24 -4.47 1.93
CA PHE A 41 -1.20 -3.02 2.00
C PHE A 41 -1.07 -2.41 0.60
N TYR A 42 -1.53 -1.18 0.44
CA TYR A 42 -1.30 -0.39 -0.75
C TYR A 42 -0.22 0.66 -0.49
N LEU A 43 0.71 0.81 -1.43
CA LEU A 43 1.75 1.84 -1.40
C LEU A 43 1.62 2.75 -2.61
N ILE A 44 1.58 4.05 -2.36
CA ILE A 44 1.72 5.08 -3.38
C ILE A 44 3.22 5.32 -3.58
N SER A 45 3.83 4.65 -4.56
CA SER A 45 5.29 4.75 -4.78
C SER A 45 5.70 6.02 -5.53
N GLN A 46 4.78 6.67 -6.23
CA GLN A 46 5.08 7.79 -7.13
C GLN A 46 3.97 8.85 -7.08
N CYS A 47 4.37 10.11 -7.20
CA CYS A 47 3.43 11.21 -7.39
C CYS A 47 2.94 11.19 -8.85
N ALA A 48 1.61 11.13 -9.05
CA ALA A 48 1.05 11.32 -10.38
C ALA A 48 1.07 12.81 -10.74
N ARG A 49 1.90 13.17 -11.72
CA ARG A 49 2.01 14.54 -12.25
C ARG A 49 0.75 14.98 -13.01
N GLN A 50 0.00 14.03 -13.57
CA GLN A 50 -1.28 14.26 -14.24
C GLN A 50 -2.20 13.06 -14.00
N GLY A 51 -3.49 13.31 -13.74
CA GLY A 51 -4.45 12.26 -13.42
C GLY A 51 -4.32 11.74 -11.98
N THR A 52 -4.81 10.53 -11.71
CA THR A 52 -4.78 9.93 -10.36
C THR A 52 -3.58 9.02 -10.16
N ALA A 53 -3.00 9.04 -8.96
CA ALA A 53 -1.94 8.11 -8.57
C ALA A 53 -2.42 6.65 -8.62
N ALA A 54 -1.61 5.79 -9.24
CA ALA A 54 -1.84 4.35 -9.29
C ALA A 54 -1.13 3.68 -8.10
N PRO A 55 -1.85 3.24 -7.06
CA PRO A 55 -1.27 2.51 -5.95
C PRO A 55 -0.75 1.13 -6.39
N THR A 56 0.32 0.69 -5.74
CA THR A 56 0.78 -0.69 -5.83
C THR A 56 0.21 -1.49 -4.67
N HIS A 57 -0.49 -2.59 -4.96
CA HIS A 57 -0.96 -3.51 -3.92
C HIS A 57 0.13 -4.53 -3.62
N PHE A 58 0.47 -4.67 -2.36
CA PHE A 58 1.40 -5.66 -1.85
C PHE A 58 0.64 -6.62 -0.97
N ASN A 59 0.70 -7.91 -1.30
CA ASN A 59 0.09 -8.96 -0.51
C ASN A 59 1.19 -9.91 -0.01
N VAL A 60 1.26 -10.11 1.30
CA VAL A 60 2.17 -11.05 1.95
C VAL A 60 1.46 -12.39 2.09
N ILE A 61 1.74 -13.31 1.17
CA ILE A 61 1.01 -14.57 1.03
C ILE A 61 1.61 -15.69 1.90
N TRP A 62 2.91 -15.59 2.23
CA TRP A 62 3.57 -16.67 2.98
C TRP A 62 4.80 -16.20 3.75
N ASP A 63 4.72 -16.31 5.07
CA ASP A 63 5.85 -16.16 5.98
C ASP A 63 6.09 -17.49 6.73
N ARG A 64 7.17 -18.22 6.42
CA ARG A 64 7.61 -19.39 7.23
C ARG A 64 8.51 -18.99 8.38
N THR A 65 8.85 -17.71 8.47
CA THR A 65 9.81 -17.24 9.44
C THR A 65 9.07 -16.54 10.55
N THR A 66 9.25 -16.99 11.78
CA THR A 66 8.85 -16.30 13.02
C THR A 66 9.62 -15.00 13.22
N PHE A 67 9.84 -14.21 12.17
CA PHE A 67 10.51 -12.92 12.28
C PHE A 67 9.48 -11.83 12.55
N LYS A 68 9.69 -11.12 13.66
CA LYS A 68 8.91 -9.94 14.03
C LYS A 68 8.90 -8.94 12.87
N VAL A 69 7.69 -8.45 12.58
CA VAL A 69 7.33 -7.44 11.56
C VAL A 69 8.30 -6.23 11.55
N ASP A 70 8.90 -5.92 12.69
CA ASP A 70 9.88 -4.84 12.90
C ASP A 70 11.11 -4.89 11.98
N HIS A 71 11.56 -6.07 11.55
CA HIS A 71 12.74 -6.20 10.68
C HIS A 71 12.41 -6.00 9.19
N ILE A 72 11.17 -6.25 8.79
CA ILE A 72 10.74 -6.18 7.40
C ILE A 72 10.56 -4.72 6.97
N GLN A 73 10.21 -3.85 7.92
CA GLN A 73 9.98 -2.42 7.68
C GLN A 73 11.28 -1.63 7.39
N ARG A 74 12.46 -2.22 7.61
CA ARG A 74 13.78 -1.60 7.40
C ARG A 74 14.42 -1.91 6.04
N LEU A 75 13.84 -2.78 5.24
CA LEU A 75 14.39 -3.26 3.96
C LEU A 75 13.71 -2.65 2.72
N THR A 76 12.77 -1.71 2.92
CA THR A 76 12.06 -0.99 1.86
C THR A 76 12.32 0.50 1.98
#